data_AF-A0A7V2KUI5-F1
#
_entry.id   AF-A0A7V2KUI5-F1
#
_cell.length_a   1.000
_cell.length_b   1.000
_cell.length_c   1.000
_cell.angle_alpha   90.00
_cell.angle_beta   90.00
_cell.angle_gamma   90.00
#
_symmetry.space_group_name_H-M   'P 1'
#
loop_
_entity.id
_entity.type
_entity.pdbx_description
1 polymer ?
#
loop_
_entity_poly.entity_id
_entity_poly.type
_entity_poly.pdbx_seq_one_letter_code
_entity_poly.pdbx_strand_id
1 'polypeptide(L)'
;MTKVIFERLGCGERGFTLIELLVAVTILGALAGVAIPHFGKFIGHGETEATETELHNIKTAVTALMADQNINLLDAGAYPITTSDMDDITLNGVPLSDYMTGLNADGTVKSGTTYSFTQEGQVSVPQ
;
A
#
# COMPACT_ATOMS: atom_id res chain seq x y z
N MET A 1 -13.58 11.73 69.02
CA MET A 1 -13.19 10.55 68.22
C MET A 1 -12.69 11.07 66.89
N THR A 2 -11.56 11.77 66.77
CA THR A 2 -10.16 11.41 67.06
C THR A 2 -9.67 10.15 66.35
N LYS A 3 -8.99 10.40 65.23
CA LYS A 3 -7.68 9.85 64.86
C LYS A 3 -7.61 8.63 63.91
N VAL A 4 -6.72 8.80 62.92
CA VAL A 4 -5.89 7.81 62.19
C VAL A 4 -6.51 7.07 61.00
N ILE A 5 -6.33 7.60 59.78
CA ILE A 5 -6.22 6.79 58.54
C ILE A 5 -5.21 7.44 57.59
N PHE A 6 -3.96 7.61 58.03
CA PHE A 6 -2.83 7.93 57.14
C PHE A 6 -1.84 6.77 57.23
N GLU A 7 -2.25 5.62 56.67
CA GLU A 7 -1.37 4.46 56.50
C GLU A 7 -0.47 4.68 55.28
N ARG A 8 0.74 5.16 55.59
CA ARG A 8 2.01 4.88 54.91
C ARG A 8 1.94 4.23 53.52
N LEU A 9 1.71 5.02 52.48
CA LEU A 9 2.26 4.76 51.14
C LEU A 9 3.72 5.23 51.11
N GLY A 10 4.55 4.58 51.91
CA GLY A 10 5.99 4.74 51.92
C GLY A 10 6.66 3.49 51.34
N CYS A 11 6.22 3.05 50.16
CA CYS A 11 7.04 2.15 49.36
C CYS A 11 8.13 2.99 48.71
N GLY A 12 9.38 2.81 49.14
CA GLY A 12 10.51 3.63 48.73
C GLY A 12 10.53 3.89 47.22
N GLU A 13 10.37 5.15 46.84
CA GLU A 13 10.59 5.64 45.49
C GLU A 13 12.08 5.47 45.17
N ARG A 14 12.44 4.28 44.69
CA ARG A 14 13.74 4.00 44.09
C ARG A 14 13.81 4.77 42.78
N GLY A 15 14.25 6.02 42.87
CA GLY A 15 14.53 6.86 41.71
C GLY A 15 15.54 6.20 40.78
N PHE A 16 15.28 6.28 39.49
CA PHE A 16 16.17 5.81 38.43
C PHE A 16 17.51 6.55 38.53
N THR A 17 18.63 5.84 38.43
CA THR A 17 19.94 6.51 38.45
C THR A 17 20.18 7.25 37.13
N LEU A 18 20.85 8.41 37.19
CA LEU A 18 21.23 9.15 35.97
C LEU A 18 22.12 8.31 35.04
N ILE A 19 22.93 7.42 35.62
CA ILE A 19 23.79 6.52 34.85
C ILE A 19 22.99 5.42 34.13
N GLU A 20 21.93 4.88 34.74
CA GLU A 20 21.03 3.94 34.05
C GLU A 20 20.36 4.59 32.85
N LEU A 21 19.90 5.85 33.00
CA LEU A 21 19.28 6.57 31.89
C LEU A 21 20.30 6.90 30.79
N LEU A 22 21.53 7.26 31.16
CA LEU A 22 22.63 7.54 30.23
C LEU A 22 23.00 6.31 29.39
N VAL A 23 23.19 5.16 30.03
CA VAL A 23 23.51 3.92 29.31
C VAL A 23 22.33 3.48 28.43
N ALA A 24 21.10 3.60 28.93
CA ALA A 24 19.90 3.25 28.16
C ALA A 24 19.76 4.10 26.89
N VAL A 25 19.86 5.44 26.98
CA VAL A 25 19.74 6.30 25.80
C VAL A 25 20.91 6.12 24.83
N THR A 26 22.10 5.78 25.33
CA THR A 26 23.27 5.49 24.49
C THR A 26 23.05 4.23 23.66
N ILE A 27 22.56 3.14 24.28
CA ILE A 27 22.25 1.89 23.56
C ILE A 27 21.08 2.11 22.59
N LEU A 28 20.01 2.80 23.01
CA LEU A 28 18.89 3.14 22.13
C LEU A 28 19.33 4.00 20.94
N GLY A 29 20.24 4.95 21.15
CA GLY A 29 20.82 5.78 20.09
C GLY A 29 21.64 4.97 19.08
N ALA A 30 22.47 4.04 19.57
CA ALA A 30 23.25 3.14 18.71
C ALA A 30 22.35 2.21 17.88
N LEU A 31 21.32 1.63 18.49
CA LEU A 31 20.34 0.79 17.79
C LEU A 31 19.53 1.58 16.75
N ALA A 32 19.06 2.78 17.11
CA ALA A 32 18.32 3.64 16.19
C ALA A 32 19.14 4.03 14.96
N GLY A 33 20.44 4.30 15.13
CA GLY A 33 21.35 4.66 14.03
C GLY A 33 21.48 3.58 12.94
N VAL A 34 21.48 2.29 13.33
CA VAL A 34 21.55 1.18 12.37
C VAL A 34 20.18 0.82 11.81
N ALA A 35 19.12 0.93 12.62
CA ALA A 35 17.78 0.50 12.24
C ALA A 35 17.10 1.42 11.22
N ILE A 36 17.18 2.74 11.37
CA ILE A 36 16.51 3.72 10.49
C ILE A 36 16.83 3.54 8.99
N PRO A 37 18.10 3.44 8.55
CA PRO A 37 18.41 3.32 7.12
C PRO A 37 17.90 2.02 6.47
N HIS A 38 17.64 0.98 7.26
CA HIS A 38 17.08 -0.28 6.76
C HIS A 38 15.58 -0.17 6.42
N PHE A 39 14.81 0.61 7.18
CA PHE A 39 13.36 0.73 6.97
C PHE A 39 12.98 1.46 5.68
N GLY A 40 13.74 2.46 5.26
CA GLY A 40 13.44 3.24 4.04
C GLY A 40 13.48 2.40 2.76
N LYS A 41 14.43 1.46 2.65
CA LYS A 41 14.56 0.59 1.47
C LYS A 41 13.41 -0.41 1.35
N PHE A 42 12.87 -0.85 2.49
CA PHE A 42 11.79 -1.85 2.52
C PHE A 42 10.48 -1.29 1.99
N ILE A 43 10.17 -0.02 2.28
CA ILE A 43 8.95 0.65 1.83
C ILE A 43 8.94 0.81 0.30
N GLY A 44 10.04 1.31 -0.29
CA GLY A 44 10.11 1.52 -1.74
C GLY A 44 10.11 0.22 -2.57
N HIS A 45 10.70 -0.86 -2.05
CA HIS A 45 10.58 -2.18 -2.70
C HIS A 45 9.14 -2.70 -2.64
N GLY A 46 8.47 -2.53 -1.49
CA GLY A 46 7.08 -2.96 -1.34
C GLY A 46 6.12 -2.24 -2.31
N GLU A 47 6.30 -0.95 -2.55
CA GLU A 47 5.50 -0.19 -3.53
C GLU A 47 5.75 -0.66 -4.97
N THR A 48 6.99 -0.97 -5.31
CA THR A 48 7.36 -1.46 -6.66
C THR A 48 6.79 -2.86 -6.89
N GLU A 49 6.94 -3.77 -5.93
CA GLU A 49 6.39 -5.13 -5.99
C GLU A 49 4.86 -5.13 -6.02
N ALA A 50 4.21 -4.23 -5.27
CA ALA A 50 2.76 -4.05 -5.30
C ALA A 50 2.30 -3.61 -6.70
N THR A 51 2.97 -2.62 -7.29
CA THR A 51 2.64 -2.10 -8.63
C THR A 51 2.85 -3.16 -9.71
N GLU A 52 3.89 -3.99 -9.61
CA GLU A 52 4.14 -5.10 -10.54
C GLU A 52 3.07 -6.20 -10.41
N THR A 53 2.67 -6.53 -9.17
CA THR A 53 1.59 -7.49 -8.92
C THR A 53 0.25 -6.99 -9.47
N GLU A 54 -0.07 -5.73 -9.25
CA GLU A 54 -1.27 -5.11 -9.81
C GLU A 54 -1.23 -5.08 -11.34
N LEU A 55 -0.10 -4.71 -11.96
CA LEU A 55 0.07 -4.77 -13.41
C LEU A 55 -0.23 -6.16 -13.97
N HIS A 56 0.25 -7.21 -13.29
CA HIS A 56 -0.01 -8.59 -13.68
C HIS A 56 -1.50 -8.96 -13.56
N ASN A 57 -2.16 -8.53 -12.48
CA ASN A 57 -3.59 -8.74 -12.28
C ASN A 57 -4.42 -8.04 -13.36
N ILE A 58 -4.09 -6.79 -13.68
CA ILE A 58 -4.77 -6.00 -14.72
C ILE A 58 -4.61 -6.69 -16.09
N LYS A 59 -3.39 -7.12 -16.47
CA LYS A 59 -3.17 -7.83 -17.74
C LYS A 59 -3.98 -9.13 -17.84
N THR A 60 -4.08 -9.85 -16.73
CA THR A 60 -4.88 -11.08 -16.66
C THR A 60 -6.36 -10.77 -16.82
N ALA A 61 -6.86 -9.72 -16.15
CA ALA A 61 -8.24 -9.27 -16.26
C ALA A 61 -8.59 -8.80 -17.68
N VAL A 62 -7.71 -8.04 -18.33
CA VAL A 62 -7.93 -7.60 -19.73
C VAL A 62 -8.01 -8.79 -20.66
N THR A 63 -7.09 -9.76 -20.50
CA THR A 63 -7.12 -11.01 -21.28
C THR A 63 -8.41 -11.80 -21.04
N ALA A 64 -8.89 -11.86 -19.80
CA ALA A 64 -10.13 -12.55 -19.45
C ALA A 64 -11.36 -11.86 -20.05
N LEU A 65 -11.45 -10.53 -19.93
CA LEU A 65 -12.53 -9.70 -20.50
C LEU A 65 -12.61 -9.88 -22.02
N MET A 66 -11.47 -9.80 -22.72
CA MET A 66 -11.41 -9.98 -24.17
C MET A 66 -11.77 -11.40 -24.60
N ALA A 67 -11.35 -12.42 -23.84
CA ALA A 67 -11.69 -13.80 -24.11
C ALA A 67 -13.19 -14.09 -23.92
N ASP A 68 -13.80 -13.56 -22.85
CA ASP A 68 -15.23 -13.74 -22.55
C ASP A 68 -16.13 -13.05 -23.59
N GLN A 69 -15.80 -11.80 -23.93
CA GLN A 69 -16.58 -11.02 -24.90
C GLN A 69 -16.29 -11.41 -26.36
N ASN A 70 -15.28 -12.26 -26.60
CA ASN A 70 -14.82 -12.67 -27.93
C ASN A 70 -14.43 -11.50 -28.85
N ILE A 71 -13.89 -10.42 -28.28
CA ILE A 71 -13.50 -9.20 -28.99
C ILE A 71 -12.05 -8.86 -28.63
N ASN A 72 -11.25 -8.53 -29.65
CA ASN A 72 -9.81 -8.30 -29.51
C ASN A 72 -9.41 -6.82 -29.41
N LEU A 73 -10.39 -5.92 -29.36
CA LEU A 73 -10.18 -4.48 -29.27
C LEU A 73 -11.08 -3.91 -28.19
N LEU A 74 -10.49 -3.21 -27.23
CA LEU A 74 -11.21 -2.41 -26.25
C LEU A 74 -12.05 -1.32 -26.94
N ASP A 75 -13.05 -0.80 -26.22
CA ASP A 75 -14.01 0.17 -26.79
C ASP A 75 -13.30 1.40 -27.37
N ALA A 76 -13.90 2.00 -28.40
CA ALA A 76 -13.29 3.11 -29.10
C ALA A 76 -13.01 4.30 -28.17
N GLY A 77 -11.76 4.77 -28.17
CA GLY A 77 -11.29 5.85 -27.29
C GLY A 77 -10.00 6.49 -27.81
N ALA A 78 -9.54 7.53 -27.12
CA ALA A 78 -8.25 8.16 -27.41
C ALA A 78 -7.12 7.36 -26.75
N TYR A 79 -6.60 6.36 -27.46
CA TYR A 79 -5.51 5.51 -26.96
C TYR A 79 -4.12 6.16 -27.13
N PRO A 80 -3.18 5.95 -26.19
CA PRO A 80 -3.35 5.15 -24.97
C PRO A 80 -4.20 5.87 -23.92
N ILE A 81 -5.07 5.11 -23.24
CA ILE A 81 -5.83 5.61 -22.09
C ILE A 81 -4.95 5.40 -20.86
N THR A 82 -4.61 6.46 -20.14
CA THR A 82 -3.87 6.38 -18.87
C THR A 82 -4.81 6.66 -17.72
N THR A 83 -5.08 5.66 -16.89
CA THR A 83 -6.03 5.76 -15.78
C THR A 83 -5.62 4.87 -14.60
N SER A 84 -6.01 5.26 -13.40
CA SER A 84 -5.96 4.42 -12.19
C SER A 84 -7.30 3.74 -11.89
N ASP A 85 -8.36 4.11 -12.60
CA ASP A 85 -9.71 3.60 -12.43
C ASP A 85 -10.00 2.52 -13.49
N MET A 86 -10.30 1.31 -13.05
CA MET A 86 -10.58 0.19 -13.95
C MET A 86 -12.00 0.22 -14.50
N ASP A 87 -12.87 1.11 -14.01
CA ASP A 87 -14.19 1.36 -14.61
C ASP A 87 -14.09 2.12 -15.94
N ASP A 88 -13.03 2.92 -16.12
CA ASP A 88 -12.77 3.68 -17.36
C ASP A 88 -12.42 2.80 -18.56
N ILE A 89 -11.94 1.58 -18.29
CA ILE A 89 -11.53 0.63 -19.33
C ILE A 89 -12.69 -0.32 -19.58
N THR A 90 -13.31 -0.20 -20.75
CA THR A 90 -14.51 -0.96 -21.11
C THR A 90 -14.33 -1.75 -22.39
N LEU A 91 -15.07 -2.84 -22.47
CA LEU A 91 -15.26 -3.62 -23.69
C LEU A 91 -16.74 -3.95 -23.85
N ASN A 92 -17.36 -3.47 -24.93
CA ASN A 92 -18.79 -3.58 -25.16
C ASN A 92 -19.62 -3.04 -23.97
N GLY A 93 -19.12 -1.96 -23.33
CA GLY A 93 -19.74 -1.37 -22.15
C GLY A 93 -19.58 -2.16 -20.84
N VAL A 94 -18.86 -3.29 -20.86
CA VAL A 94 -18.50 -4.03 -19.64
C VAL A 94 -17.18 -3.47 -19.09
N PRO A 95 -17.14 -2.97 -17.85
CA PRO A 95 -15.92 -2.43 -17.26
C PRO A 95 -14.93 -3.53 -16.90
N LEU A 96 -13.64 -3.20 -16.91
CA LEU A 96 -12.56 -4.11 -16.54
C LEU A 96 -12.60 -4.48 -15.05
N SER A 97 -13.15 -3.60 -14.21
CA SER A 97 -13.33 -3.83 -12.77
C SER A 97 -14.15 -5.08 -12.43
N ASP A 98 -15.11 -5.47 -13.29
CA ASP A 98 -15.91 -6.71 -13.12
C ASP A 98 -15.05 -7.98 -13.20
N TYR A 99 -13.87 -7.89 -13.82
CA TYR A 99 -12.90 -8.97 -13.98
C TYR A 99 -11.75 -8.90 -12.97
N MET A 100 -11.82 -7.96 -12.02
CA MET A 100 -10.78 -7.72 -11.03
C MET A 100 -11.30 -7.88 -9.60
N THR A 101 -10.39 -8.22 -8.70
CA THR A 101 -10.68 -8.24 -7.26
C THR A 101 -9.64 -7.40 -6.53
N GLY A 102 -10.02 -6.83 -5.40
CA GLY A 102 -9.08 -6.08 -4.56
C GLY A 102 -8.87 -4.63 -5.01
N LEU A 103 -9.74 -4.10 -5.87
CA LEU A 103 -9.85 -2.67 -6.14
C LEU A 103 -10.43 -1.91 -4.94
N ASN A 104 -10.32 -0.59 -4.96
CA ASN A 104 -11.07 0.30 -4.08
C ASN A 104 -12.56 0.31 -4.48
N ALA A 105 -13.41 0.86 -3.61
CA ALA A 105 -14.86 0.90 -3.85
C ALA A 105 -15.27 1.80 -5.03
N ASP A 106 -14.35 2.64 -5.50
CA ASP A 106 -14.50 3.56 -6.63
C ASP A 106 -13.85 3.03 -7.92
N GLY A 107 -13.56 1.73 -8.02
CA GLY A 107 -12.95 1.13 -9.21
C GLY A 107 -11.44 1.33 -9.35
N THR A 108 -10.83 2.14 -8.47
CA THR A 108 -9.40 2.45 -8.55
C THR A 108 -8.50 1.35 -7.98
N VAL A 109 -7.27 1.28 -8.51
CA VAL A 109 -6.20 0.39 -8.02
C VAL A 109 -5.67 0.83 -6.65
N LYS A 110 -5.09 -0.11 -5.88
CA LYS A 110 -4.63 0.17 -4.51
C LYS A 110 -3.24 0.81 -4.44
N SER A 111 -2.37 0.58 -5.42
CA SER A 111 -1.06 1.26 -5.49
C SER A 111 -1.20 2.78 -5.64
N GLY A 112 -2.33 3.28 -6.15
CA GLY A 112 -2.49 4.69 -6.54
C GLY A 112 -1.69 5.06 -7.80
N THR A 113 -1.16 4.06 -8.49
CA THR A 113 -0.43 4.20 -9.76
C THR A 113 -1.41 4.19 -10.94
N THR A 114 -1.15 4.99 -11.96
CA THR A 114 -1.92 4.95 -13.22
C THR A 114 -1.32 3.93 -14.20
N TYR A 115 -2.16 3.30 -15.00
CA TYR A 115 -1.76 2.33 -16.03
C TYR A 115 -2.19 2.82 -17.41
N SER A 116 -1.34 2.58 -18.41
CA SER A 116 -1.58 2.90 -19.81
C SER A 116 -2.11 1.67 -20.55
N PHE A 117 -3.27 1.83 -21.18
CA PHE A 117 -3.94 0.81 -21.97
C PHE A 117 -3.85 1.15 -23.45
N THR A 118 -3.56 0.17 -24.29
CA THR A 118 -3.72 0.29 -25.75
C THR A 118 -5.06 -0.31 -26.18
N GLN A 119 -5.53 0.04 -27.37
CA GLN A 119 -6.78 -0.52 -27.89
C GLN A 119 -6.73 -2.04 -28.02
N GLU A 120 -5.55 -2.61 -28.24
CA GLU A 120 -5.29 -4.05 -28.34
C GLU A 120 -5.23 -4.76 -26.98
N GLY A 121 -5.55 -4.07 -25.88
CA GLY A 121 -5.52 -4.61 -24.53
C GLY A 121 -4.12 -4.73 -23.92
N GLN A 122 -3.10 -4.08 -24.51
CA GLN A 122 -1.77 -4.07 -23.89
C GLN A 122 -1.74 -3.06 -22.74
N VAL A 123 -1.15 -3.47 -21.60
CA VAL A 123 -1.09 -2.67 -20.38
C VAL A 123 0.37 -2.42 -19.99
N SER A 124 0.72 -1.16 -19.73
CA SER A 124 2.03 -0.74 -19.24
C SER A 124 1.94 0.32 -18.15
N VAL A 125 3.00 0.44 -17.34
CA VAL A 125 3.14 1.57 -16.41
C VAL A 125 3.74 2.74 -17.21
N PRO A 126 3.14 3.95 -17.17
CA PRO A 126 3.71 5.12 -17.82
C PRO A 126 5.11 5.40 -17.26
N GLN A 127 6.06 5.69 -18.17
CA GLN A 127 7.44 6.06 -17.83
C GLN A 127 7.52 7.51 -17.36
#